data_AF-A0A8T7DBT2-F1
#
_entry.id   AF-A0A8T7DBT2-F1
#
_cell.length_a   1.000
_cell.length_b   1.000
_cell.length_c   1.000
_cell.angle_alpha   90.00
_cell.angle_beta   90.00
_cell.angle_gamma   90.00
#
_symmetry.space_group_name_H-M   'P 1'
#
loop_
_entity.id
_entity.type
_entity.pdbx_description
1 polymer ?
#
loop_
_entity_poly.entity_id
_entity_poly.type
_entity_poly.pdbx_seq_one_letter_code
_entity_poly.pdbx_strand_id
1 'polypeptide(L)'
;MSVIAQEPTPESVWAFMQETARQMRETDRKMQKTDRQIQELGRDIKEAQDLFTTQWGRLIESLVRGRLVELFNQRDIPVYDTSTRVKGSREGRSYEFDIIAHNGDTIVIVEVKTTLRPNDVRKFIDKLKDAKHLMPRYRNNVIYGAVAWLQADAGADEMAVKQRLFSIRAVGDSASITNAPNFEPRVFWP
;
A
#
# COMPACT_ATOMS: atom_id res chain seq x y z
N MET A 1 -57.25 21.50 44.86
CA MET A 1 -57.42 22.22 43.59
C MET A 1 -57.38 21.19 42.47
N SER A 2 -58.55 20.89 41.90
CA SER A 2 -58.70 19.98 40.78
C SER A 2 -58.13 20.66 39.53
N VAL A 3 -57.14 20.05 38.88
CA VAL A 3 -56.71 20.48 37.55
C VAL A 3 -57.79 20.01 36.59
N ILE A 4 -58.72 20.89 36.24
CA ILE A 4 -59.70 20.62 35.18
C ILE A 4 -58.91 20.55 33.88
N ALA A 5 -58.73 19.35 33.35
CA ALA A 5 -58.25 19.19 31.98
C ALA A 5 -59.31 19.80 31.05
N GLN A 6 -58.98 20.94 30.42
CA GLN A 6 -59.82 21.49 29.36
C GLN A 6 -59.84 20.51 28.19
N GLU A 7 -61.05 20.20 27.70
CA GLU A 7 -61.19 19.40 26.49
C GLU A 7 -60.67 20.18 25.27
N PRO A 8 -59.94 19.52 24.35
CA PRO A 8 -59.37 20.19 23.20
C PRO A 8 -60.47 20.71 22.26
N THR A 9 -60.39 21.99 21.87
CA THR A 9 -61.24 22.58 20.83
C THR A 9 -60.69 22.30 19.43
N PRO A 10 -61.51 22.34 18.36
CA PRO A 10 -61.04 22.18 16.98
C PRO A 10 -59.88 23.11 16.60
N GLU A 11 -59.88 24.36 17.07
CA GLU A 11 -58.83 25.35 16.83
C GLU A 11 -57.52 24.95 17.52
N SER A 12 -57.60 24.44 18.75
CA SER A 12 -56.42 23.98 19.51
C SER A 12 -55.77 22.74 18.86
N VAL A 13 -56.58 21.81 18.34
CA VAL A 13 -56.12 20.65 17.58
C VAL A 13 -55.48 21.09 16.25
N TRP A 14 -56.08 22.04 15.54
CA TRP A 14 -55.54 22.56 14.28
C TRP A 14 -54.18 23.26 14.48
N ALA A 15 -54.06 24.10 15.50
CA ALA A 15 -52.80 24.76 15.86
C ALA A 15 -51.71 23.73 16.20
N PHE A 16 -52.05 22.69 16.96
CA PHE A 16 -51.15 21.59 17.28
C PHE A 16 -50.69 20.83 16.03
N MET A 17 -51.59 20.53 15.09
CA MET A 17 -51.24 19.87 13.83
C MET A 17 -50.31 20.73 12.96
N GLN A 18 -50.53 22.04 12.89
CA GLN A 18 -49.65 22.95 12.16
C GLN A 18 -48.24 23.01 12.76
N GLU A 19 -48.15 23.11 14.08
CA GLU A 19 -46.87 23.14 14.80
C GLU A 19 -46.13 21.81 14.65
N THR A 20 -46.83 20.67 14.76
CA THR A 20 -46.26 19.34 14.50
C THR A 20 -45.73 19.23 13.07
N ALA A 21 -46.51 19.68 12.07
CA ALA A 21 -46.08 19.68 10.67
C ALA A 21 -44.88 20.61 10.42
N ARG A 22 -44.72 21.69 11.20
CA ARG A 22 -43.54 22.57 11.15
C ARG A 22 -42.33 21.88 11.74
N GLN A 23 -42.47 21.28 12.93
CA GLN A 23 -41.39 20.55 13.61
C GLN A 23 -40.92 19.33 12.80
N MET A 24 -41.82 18.59 12.16
CA MET A 24 -41.47 17.50 11.24
C MET A 24 -40.63 18.01 10.07
N ARG A 25 -41.05 19.11 9.41
CA ARG A 25 -40.29 19.71 8.30
C ARG A 25 -38.90 20.21 8.72
N GLU A 26 -38.78 20.78 9.93
CA GLU A 26 -37.48 21.18 10.47
C GLU A 26 -36.58 19.99 10.81
N THR A 27 -37.17 18.92 11.33
CA THR A 27 -36.48 17.66 11.62
C THR A 27 -35.97 17.04 10.34
N ASP A 28 -36.81 16.94 9.30
CA ASP A 28 -36.40 16.43 7.98
C ASP A 28 -35.24 17.23 7.39
N ARG A 29 -35.28 18.57 7.49
CA ARG A 29 -34.18 19.43 7.02
C ARG A 29 -32.89 19.19 7.79
N LYS A 30 -32.97 19.05 9.12
CA LYS A 30 -31.80 18.75 9.96
C LYS A 30 -31.24 17.36 9.62
N MET A 31 -32.09 16.35 9.46
CA MET A 31 -31.69 15.01 9.06
C MET A 31 -30.98 15.02 7.69
N GLN A 32 -31.55 15.67 6.67
CA GLN A 32 -30.91 15.78 5.36
C GLN A 32 -29.55 16.50 5.42
N LYS A 33 -29.42 17.52 6.28
CA LYS A 33 -28.13 18.20 6.48
C LYS A 33 -27.12 17.27 7.17
N THR A 34 -27.53 16.54 8.20
CA THR A 34 -26.69 15.56 8.89
C THR A 34 -26.25 14.45 7.94
N ASP A 35 -27.16 13.92 7.11
CA ASP A 35 -26.84 12.88 6.12
C ASP A 35 -25.77 13.37 5.13
N ARG A 36 -25.87 14.61 4.66
CA ARG A 36 -24.85 15.23 3.80
C ARG A 36 -23.50 15.35 4.52
N GLN A 37 -23.49 15.81 5.77
CA GLN A 37 -22.26 15.93 6.56
C GLN A 37 -21.60 14.57 6.84
N ILE A 38 -22.40 13.52 7.09
CA ILE A 38 -21.88 12.16 7.27
C ILE A 38 -21.28 11.63 5.96
N GLN A 39 -21.93 11.90 4.82
CA GLN A 39 -21.39 11.51 3.51
C GLN A 39 -20.08 12.24 3.18
N GLU A 40 -20.00 13.53 3.46
CA GLU A 40 -18.77 14.33 3.31
C GLU A 40 -17.65 13.81 4.21
N LEU A 41 -17.93 13.62 5.50
CA LEU A 41 -16.98 13.04 6.45
C LEU A 41 -16.48 11.66 6.01
N GLY A 42 -17.37 10.82 5.47
CA GLY A 42 -17.01 9.51 4.93
C GLY A 42 -16.03 9.60 3.74
N ARG A 43 -16.18 10.63 2.89
CA ARG A 43 -15.24 10.90 1.78
C ARG A 43 -13.89 11.38 2.31
N ASP A 44 -13.88 12.34 3.23
CA ASP A 44 -12.66 12.89 3.81
C ASP A 44 -11.83 11.81 4.52
N ILE A 45 -12.49 10.93 5.29
CA ILE A 45 -11.83 9.79 5.93
C ILE A 45 -11.19 8.86 4.90
N LYS A 46 -11.89 8.57 3.80
CA LYS A 46 -11.37 7.71 2.74
C LYS A 46 -10.17 8.35 2.05
N GLU A 47 -10.25 9.64 1.71
CA GLU A 47 -9.13 10.38 1.11
C GLU A 47 -7.91 10.43 2.04
N ALA A 48 -8.12 10.63 3.35
CA ALA A 48 -7.06 10.59 4.34
C ALA A 48 -6.40 9.20 4.43
N GLN A 49 -7.18 8.12 4.40
CA GLN A 49 -6.67 6.74 4.40
C GLN A 49 -5.83 6.44 3.15
N ASP A 50 -6.29 6.88 1.97
CA ASP A 50 -5.59 6.69 0.70
C ASP A 50 -4.27 7.46 0.67
N LEU A 51 -4.27 8.72 1.12
CA LEU A 51 -3.06 9.53 1.28
C LEU A 51 -2.08 8.86 2.25
N PHE A 52 -2.55 8.43 3.41
CA PHE A 52 -1.70 7.79 4.41
C PHE A 52 -1.03 6.54 3.84
N THR A 53 -1.80 5.61 3.29
CA THR A 53 -1.29 4.37 2.67
C THR A 53 -0.21 4.65 1.63
N THR A 54 -0.47 5.65 0.78
CA THR A 54 0.44 6.06 -0.29
C THR A 54 1.73 6.69 0.23
N GLN A 55 1.65 7.56 1.25
CA GLN A 55 2.85 8.19 1.85
C GLN A 55 3.70 7.16 2.59
N TRP A 56 3.08 6.21 3.30
CA TRP A 56 3.81 5.15 3.99
C TRP A 56 4.57 4.25 3.04
N GLY A 57 3.97 3.87 1.90
CA GLY A 57 4.68 3.13 0.85
C GLY A 57 5.96 3.85 0.42
N ARG A 58 5.87 5.15 0.11
CA ARG A 58 7.02 5.98 -0.28
C ARG A 58 8.07 6.15 0.80
N LEU A 59 7.66 6.23 2.07
CA LEU A 59 8.58 6.29 3.19
C LEU A 59 9.41 5.00 3.28
N ILE A 60 8.77 3.83 3.22
CA ILE A 60 9.48 2.55 3.25
C ILE A 60 10.39 2.41 2.02
N GLU A 61 9.92 2.77 0.82
CA GLU A 61 10.76 2.80 -0.40
C GLU A 61 12.03 3.65 -0.18
N SER A 62 11.90 4.81 0.46
CA SER A 62 13.02 5.73 0.73
C SER A 62 14.02 5.16 1.72
N LEU A 63 13.55 4.55 2.81
CA LEU A 63 14.39 3.90 3.82
C LEU A 63 15.18 2.72 3.23
N VAL A 64 14.50 1.88 2.46
CA VAL A 64 15.12 0.73 1.80
C VAL A 64 16.18 1.22 0.81
N ARG A 65 15.81 2.11 -0.12
CA ARG A 65 16.71 2.65 -1.13
C ARG A 65 17.99 3.23 -0.53
N GLY A 66 17.87 3.97 0.58
CA GLY A 66 19.01 4.62 1.24
C GLY A 66 20.10 3.66 1.71
N ARG A 67 19.80 2.36 1.83
CA ARG A 67 20.71 1.33 2.33
C ARG A 67 21.03 0.24 1.30
N LEU A 68 20.26 0.12 0.21
CA LEU A 68 20.37 -1.01 -0.73
C LEU A 68 21.78 -1.23 -1.26
N VAL A 69 22.48 -0.14 -1.64
CA VAL A 69 23.84 -0.24 -2.19
C VAL A 69 24.80 -0.86 -1.18
N GLU A 70 24.80 -0.35 0.06
CA GLU A 70 25.62 -0.89 1.14
C GLU A 70 25.25 -2.34 1.46
N LEU A 71 23.95 -2.63 1.57
CA LEU A 71 23.46 -3.96 1.95
C LEU A 71 23.85 -5.04 0.94
N PHE A 72 23.75 -4.76 -0.36
CA PHE A 72 24.14 -5.73 -1.38
C PHE A 72 25.66 -5.86 -1.52
N ASN A 73 26.42 -4.77 -1.38
CA ASN A 73 27.88 -4.82 -1.38
C ASN A 73 28.42 -5.65 -0.19
N GLN A 74 27.77 -5.58 0.99
CA GLN A 74 28.07 -6.46 2.14
C GLN A 74 27.76 -7.94 1.89
N ARG A 75 27.02 -8.26 0.82
CA ARG A 75 26.68 -9.63 0.40
C ARG A 75 27.42 -10.05 -0.87
N ASP A 76 28.53 -9.38 -1.18
CA ASP A 76 29.35 -9.64 -2.37
C ASP A 76 28.56 -9.53 -3.69
N ILE A 77 27.48 -8.74 -3.71
CA ILE A 77 26.74 -8.37 -4.91
C ILE A 77 27.07 -6.91 -5.20
N PRO A 78 28.07 -6.64 -6.05
CA PRO A 78 28.47 -5.28 -6.36
C PRO A 78 27.29 -4.56 -7.02
N VAL A 79 26.83 -3.46 -6.44
CA VAL A 79 25.89 -2.50 -7.01
C VAL A 79 26.39 -1.10 -6.72
N TYR A 80 26.14 -0.16 -7.63
CA TYR A 80 26.70 1.20 -7.57
C TYR A 80 25.62 2.28 -7.45
N ASP A 81 24.44 2.01 -7.98
CA ASP A 81 23.33 2.96 -8.04
C ASP A 81 21.97 2.25 -8.00
N THR A 82 20.91 3.06 -7.89
CA THR A 82 19.53 2.58 -7.84
C THR A 82 18.63 3.41 -8.75
N SER A 83 17.75 2.74 -9.48
CA SER A 83 16.62 3.33 -10.19
C SER A 83 15.32 3.06 -9.44
N THR A 84 14.47 4.07 -9.24
CA THR A 84 13.17 3.92 -8.57
C THR A 84 12.00 4.02 -9.54
N ARG A 85 10.89 3.34 -9.22
CA ARG A 85 9.60 3.41 -9.96
C ARG A 85 9.77 3.18 -11.46
N VAL A 86 10.53 2.15 -11.81
CA VAL A 86 10.79 1.77 -13.19
C VAL A 86 9.51 1.18 -13.77
N LYS A 87 8.81 1.99 -14.55
CA LYS A 87 7.51 1.63 -15.14
C LYS A 87 7.50 1.72 -16.65
N GLY A 88 6.62 0.96 -17.28
CA GLY A 88 6.43 0.96 -18.71
C GLY A 88 5.24 0.12 -19.14
N SER A 89 5.03 0.05 -20.45
CA SER A 89 4.05 -0.85 -21.05
C SER A 89 4.70 -1.50 -22.27
N ARG A 90 4.54 -2.82 -22.40
CA ARG A 90 5.04 -3.57 -23.55
C ARG A 90 4.05 -4.65 -23.92
N GLU A 91 3.69 -4.70 -25.21
CA GLU A 91 2.74 -5.69 -25.74
C GLU A 91 1.42 -5.73 -24.95
N GLY A 92 0.91 -4.55 -24.55
CA GLY A 92 -0.31 -4.42 -23.76
C GLY A 92 -0.15 -4.77 -22.27
N ARG A 93 1.04 -5.18 -21.82
CA ARG A 93 1.34 -5.46 -20.41
C ARG A 93 2.03 -4.26 -19.77
N SER A 94 1.34 -3.62 -18.84
CA SER A 94 1.94 -2.59 -17.98
C SER A 94 2.76 -3.23 -16.87
N TYR A 95 3.88 -2.61 -16.52
CA TYR A 95 4.72 -3.03 -15.40
C TYR A 95 5.25 -1.82 -14.64
N GLU A 96 5.55 -2.04 -13.37
CA GLU A 96 6.23 -1.08 -12.49
C GLU A 96 7.08 -1.88 -11.51
N PHE A 97 8.37 -1.57 -11.37
CA PHE A 97 9.24 -2.13 -10.34
C PHE A 97 9.66 -1.00 -9.39
N ASP A 98 9.53 -1.24 -8.08
CA ASP A 98 9.71 -0.19 -7.08
C ASP A 98 11.15 0.32 -7.05
N ILE A 99 12.12 -0.60 -6.97
CA ILE A 99 13.55 -0.26 -7.01
C ILE A 99 14.33 -1.29 -7.82
N ILE A 100 15.31 -0.84 -8.58
CA ILE A 100 16.31 -1.68 -9.25
C ILE A 100 17.68 -1.18 -8.83
N ALA A 101 18.48 -2.02 -8.16
CA ALA A 101 19.90 -1.75 -7.91
C ALA A 101 20.74 -2.34 -9.06
N HIS A 102 21.75 -1.62 -9.54
CA HIS A 102 22.53 -2.05 -10.71
C HIS A 102 24.03 -1.77 -10.58
N ASN A 103 24.84 -2.54 -11.34
CA ASN A 103 26.27 -2.30 -11.53
C ASN A 103 26.71 -2.28 -13.01
N GLY A 104 25.77 -2.42 -13.93
CA GLY A 104 26.02 -2.57 -15.37
C GLY A 104 25.79 -3.99 -15.89
N ASP A 105 26.28 -5.01 -15.18
CA ASP A 105 26.21 -6.43 -15.57
C ASP A 105 25.14 -7.22 -14.80
N THR A 106 24.91 -6.85 -13.55
CA THR A 106 23.96 -7.45 -12.61
C THR A 106 22.94 -6.40 -12.18
N ILE A 107 21.69 -6.83 -12.04
CA ILE A 107 20.64 -6.06 -11.39
C ILE A 107 19.97 -6.84 -10.28
N VAL A 108 19.55 -6.14 -9.22
CA VAL A 108 18.65 -6.67 -8.20
C VAL A 108 17.35 -5.88 -8.25
N ILE A 109 16.28 -6.56 -8.64
CA ILE A 109 14.94 -5.98 -8.66
C ILE A 109 14.33 -6.16 -7.26
N VAL A 110 13.87 -5.06 -6.67
CA VAL A 110 13.32 -5.03 -5.31
C VAL A 110 11.86 -4.58 -5.35
N GLU A 111 10.98 -5.40 -4.79
CA GLU A 111 9.57 -5.05 -4.53
C GLU A 111 9.41 -4.66 -3.05
N VAL A 112 8.77 -3.52 -2.79
CA VAL A 112 8.59 -2.97 -1.44
C VAL A 112 7.14 -3.16 -0.99
N LYS A 113 6.95 -3.61 0.26
CA LYS A 113 5.64 -3.76 0.90
C LYS A 113 5.65 -3.23 2.32
N THR A 114 4.61 -2.51 2.73
CA THR A 114 4.43 -2.21 4.16
C THR A 114 4.16 -3.51 4.94
N THR A 115 3.25 -4.33 4.43
CA THR A 115 2.98 -5.68 4.94
C THR A 115 3.16 -6.69 3.82
N LEU A 116 4.18 -7.54 3.91
CA LEU A 116 4.45 -8.61 2.96
C LEU A 116 3.55 -9.81 3.23
N ARG A 117 2.84 -10.27 2.20
CA ARG A 117 1.98 -11.46 2.27
C ARG A 117 2.45 -12.54 1.29
N PRO A 118 2.10 -13.82 1.49
CA PRO A 118 2.53 -14.90 0.59
C PRO A 118 2.11 -14.70 -0.88
N ASN A 119 0.98 -14.02 -1.11
CA ASN A 119 0.51 -13.71 -2.46
C ASN A 119 1.39 -12.66 -3.16
N ASP A 120 1.97 -11.73 -2.40
CA ASP A 120 2.88 -10.72 -2.96
C ASP A 120 4.16 -11.37 -3.46
N VAL A 121 4.71 -12.33 -2.68
CA VAL A 121 5.88 -13.12 -3.08
C VAL A 121 5.61 -13.91 -4.35
N ARG A 122 4.45 -14.58 -4.45
CA ARG A 122 4.06 -15.34 -5.66
C ARG A 122 3.96 -14.44 -6.89
N LYS A 123 3.22 -13.34 -6.78
CA LYS A 123 3.06 -12.36 -7.87
C LYS A 123 4.39 -11.76 -8.29
N PHE A 124 5.27 -11.45 -7.34
CA PHE A 124 6.57 -10.87 -7.63
C PHE A 124 7.48 -11.86 -8.38
N ILE A 125 7.49 -13.13 -7.99
CA ILE A 125 8.22 -14.18 -8.71
C ILE A 125 7.74 -14.30 -10.16
N ASP A 126 6.43 -14.28 -10.40
CA ASP A 126 5.89 -14.35 -11.76
C ASP A 126 6.27 -13.11 -12.58
N LYS A 127 6.26 -11.93 -11.96
CA LYS A 127 6.73 -10.68 -12.57
C LYS A 127 8.23 -10.71 -12.90
N LEU A 128 9.07 -11.32 -12.04
CA LEU A 128 10.50 -11.50 -12.28
C LEU A 128 10.78 -12.43 -13.46
N LYS A 129 9.96 -13.48 -13.65
CA LYS A 129 10.07 -14.36 -14.83
C LYS A 129 9.90 -13.55 -16.11
N ASP A 130 9.02 -12.56 -16.15
CA ASP A 130 8.81 -11.73 -17.33
C ASP A 130 9.79 -10.54 -17.45
N ALA A 131 10.72 -10.33 -16.50
CA ALA A 131 11.50 -9.10 -16.40
C ALA A 131 12.31 -8.75 -17.66
N LYS A 132 13.04 -9.70 -18.27
CA LYS A 132 13.80 -9.45 -19.52
C LYS A 132 12.90 -9.18 -20.72
N HIS A 133 11.69 -9.75 -20.73
CA HIS A 133 10.68 -9.45 -21.74
C HIS A 133 10.11 -8.05 -21.55
N LEU A 134 9.77 -7.67 -20.32
CA LEU A 134 9.20 -6.35 -20.03
C LEU A 134 10.23 -5.22 -20.19
N MET A 135 11.51 -5.50 -19.88
CA MET A 135 12.60 -4.52 -19.89
C MET A 135 13.80 -5.00 -20.74
N PRO A 136 13.74 -4.89 -22.09
CA PRO A 136 14.82 -5.33 -22.99
C PRO A 136 16.19 -4.75 -22.71
N ARG A 137 16.25 -3.54 -22.14
CA ARG A 137 17.50 -2.89 -21.75
C ARG A 137 18.30 -3.72 -20.73
N TYR A 138 17.65 -4.63 -20.01
CA TYR A 138 18.29 -5.55 -19.06
C TYR A 138 18.42 -6.98 -19.58
N ARG A 139 18.26 -7.21 -20.89
CA ARG A 139 18.26 -8.56 -21.48
C ARG A 139 19.58 -9.31 -21.28
N ASN A 140 20.69 -8.59 -21.20
CA ASN A 140 22.01 -9.19 -21.02
C ASN A 140 22.47 -9.17 -19.54
N ASN A 141 21.64 -8.66 -18.63
CA ASN A 141 21.98 -8.60 -17.22
C ASN A 141 21.67 -9.92 -16.50
N VAL A 142 22.47 -10.22 -15.49
CA VAL A 142 22.12 -11.19 -14.46
C VAL A 142 21.05 -10.55 -13.57
N ILE A 143 19.91 -11.24 -13.37
CA ILE A 143 18.79 -10.69 -12.59
C ILE A 143 18.60 -11.48 -11.29
N TYR A 144 18.75 -10.80 -10.17
CA TYR A 144 18.33 -11.24 -8.84
C TYR A 144 17.03 -10.56 -8.41
N GLY A 145 16.33 -11.17 -7.45
CA GLY A 145 15.11 -10.62 -6.87
C GLY A 145 15.23 -10.41 -5.37
N ALA A 146 14.61 -9.34 -4.87
CA ALA A 146 14.49 -9.03 -3.46
C ALA A 146 13.08 -8.55 -3.11
N VAL A 147 12.63 -8.85 -1.89
CA VAL A 147 11.45 -8.22 -1.30
C VAL A 147 11.88 -7.42 -0.08
N ALA A 148 11.40 -6.20 0.03
CA ALA A 148 11.61 -5.35 1.18
C ALA A 148 10.29 -5.11 1.91
N TRP A 149 10.31 -5.18 3.24
CA TRP A 149 9.09 -5.17 4.04
C TRP A 149 9.26 -4.56 5.42
N LEU A 150 8.19 -3.94 5.95
CA LEU A 150 8.14 -3.48 7.34
C LEU A 150 7.62 -4.57 8.27
N GLN A 151 6.50 -5.20 7.88
CA GLN A 151 5.90 -6.36 8.53
C GLN A 151 5.72 -7.50 7.54
N ALA A 152 5.72 -8.74 8.02
CA ALA A 152 5.45 -9.93 7.22
C ALA A 152 4.36 -10.77 7.90
N ASP A 153 3.37 -11.17 7.11
CA ASP A 153 2.26 -12.00 7.56
C ASP A 153 2.45 -13.45 7.10
N ALA A 154 1.97 -14.40 7.90
CA ALA A 154 1.85 -15.81 7.51
C ALA A 154 3.15 -16.42 6.93
N GLY A 155 4.31 -16.03 7.47
CA GLY A 155 5.63 -16.53 7.04
C GLY A 155 6.01 -16.12 5.61
N ALA A 156 5.49 -15.00 5.10
CA ALA A 156 5.80 -14.53 3.75
C ALA A 156 7.29 -14.22 3.54
N ASP A 157 7.97 -13.73 4.58
CA ASP A 157 9.41 -13.52 4.60
C ASP A 157 10.18 -14.83 4.47
N GLU A 158 9.80 -15.87 5.22
CA GLU A 158 10.37 -17.21 5.06
C GLU A 158 10.11 -17.78 3.67
N MET A 159 8.91 -17.56 3.12
CA MET A 159 8.58 -17.96 1.76
C MET A 159 9.48 -17.27 0.75
N ALA A 160 9.75 -15.97 0.90
CA ALA A 160 10.67 -15.25 0.02
C ALA A 160 12.08 -15.84 0.07
N VAL A 161 12.60 -16.15 1.27
CA VAL A 161 13.90 -16.81 1.44
C VAL A 161 13.91 -18.20 0.78
N LYS A 162 12.87 -19.02 0.98
CA LYS A 162 12.73 -20.35 0.35
C LYS A 162 12.67 -20.28 -1.17
N GLN A 163 12.11 -19.20 -1.71
CA GLN A 163 12.09 -18.90 -3.15
C GLN A 163 13.40 -18.27 -3.65
N ARG A 164 14.42 -18.21 -2.77
CA ARG A 164 15.76 -17.67 -3.03
C ARG A 164 15.74 -16.20 -3.46
N LEU A 165 14.84 -15.42 -2.86
CA LEU A 165 14.84 -13.95 -2.91
C LEU A 165 15.62 -13.39 -1.71
N PHE A 166 16.28 -12.25 -1.90
CA PHE A 166 16.68 -11.44 -0.76
C PHE A 166 15.46 -10.94 0.00
N SER A 167 15.52 -11.00 1.32
CA SER A 167 14.49 -10.54 2.24
C SER A 167 15.08 -9.39 3.04
N ILE A 168 14.53 -8.19 2.87
CA ILE A 168 15.04 -6.95 3.44
C ILE A 168 14.00 -6.41 4.40
N ARG A 169 14.31 -6.35 5.69
CA ARG A 169 13.42 -5.76 6.68
C ARG A 169 13.75 -4.28 6.85
N ALA A 170 12.76 -3.43 6.65
CA ALA A 170 12.81 -2.04 7.10
C ALA A 170 12.70 -2.01 8.64
N VAL A 171 13.67 -1.41 9.31
CA VAL A 171 13.78 -1.40 10.77
C VAL A 171 14.09 0.03 11.24
N GLY A 172 13.29 0.57 12.16
CA GLY A 172 13.51 1.91 12.70
C GLY A 172 13.66 2.97 11.61
N ASP A 173 14.84 3.58 11.54
CA ASP A 173 15.27 4.60 10.58
C ASP A 173 16.09 4.03 9.40
N SER A 174 16.12 2.71 9.21
CA SER A 174 17.02 2.01 8.28
C SER A 174 16.42 0.70 7.70
N ALA A 175 17.27 -0.13 7.09
CA ALA A 175 16.92 -1.44 6.52
C ALA A 175 18.07 -2.45 6.68
N SER A 176 17.74 -3.75 6.75
CA SER A 176 18.68 -4.86 6.92
C SER A 176 18.27 -6.12 6.15
N ILE A 177 19.22 -6.84 5.54
CA ILE A 177 18.98 -8.16 4.93
C ILE A 177 18.82 -9.21 6.03
N THR A 178 17.73 -9.99 5.98
CA THR A 178 17.41 -11.03 6.98
C THR A 178 17.88 -12.43 6.58
N ASN A 179 18.27 -12.63 5.31
CA ASN A 179 18.82 -13.91 4.85
C ASN A 179 20.08 -14.32 5.66
N ALA A 180 20.34 -15.62 5.80
CA ALA A 180 21.57 -16.12 6.40
C ALA A 180 22.84 -15.62 5.65
N PRO A 181 24.01 -15.51 6.29
CA PRO A 181 25.24 -15.04 5.62
C PRO A 181 25.63 -15.85 4.39
N ASN A 182 25.46 -17.18 4.41
CA ASN A 182 25.74 -18.11 3.32
C ASN A 182 24.58 -18.27 2.32
N PHE A 183 23.64 -17.32 2.31
CA PHE A 183 22.48 -17.39 1.44
C PHE A 183 22.88 -17.25 -0.04
N GLU A 184 22.46 -18.21 -0.85
CA GLU A 184 22.67 -18.16 -2.29
C GLU A 184 21.38 -17.71 -3.01
N PRO A 185 21.34 -16.51 -3.61
CA PRO A 185 20.16 -16.02 -4.31
C PRO A 185 19.93 -16.77 -5.62
N ARG A 186 18.66 -16.85 -6.05
CA ARG A 186 18.31 -17.39 -7.37
C ARG A 186 18.59 -16.34 -8.44
N VAL A 187 19.32 -16.77 -9.46
CA VAL A 187 19.39 -16.06 -10.74
C VAL A 187 18.10 -16.36 -11.51
N PHE A 188 17.30 -15.34 -11.80
CA PHE A 188 16.08 -15.48 -12.60
C PHE A 188 16.40 -15.55 -14.10
N TRP A 189 17.49 -14.90 -14.49
CA TRP A 189 18.01 -14.91 -15.84
C TRP A 189 19.53 -14.77 -15.79
N PRO A 190 20.31 -15.76 -16.27
CA PRO A 190 21.74 -15.61 -16.47
C PRO A 190 22.06 -14.72 -17.68
#